data_AF-A0A815QC38-F1
#
_entry.id   AF-A0A815QC38-F1
#
_cell.length_a   1.000
_cell.length_b   1.000
_cell.length_c   1.000
_cell.angle_alpha   90.00
_cell.angle_beta   90.00
_cell.angle_gamma   90.00
#
_symmetry.space_group_name_H-M   'P 1'
#
loop_
_entity.id
_entity.type
_entity.pdbx_description
1 polymer ?
#
loop_
_entity_poly.entity_id
_entity_poly.type
_entity_poly.pdbx_seq_one_letter_code
_entity_poly.pdbx_strand_id
1 'polypeptide(L)'
;MGVICATILLLFEEEDAFWMMCSIVEDLLPGQYYSVSLYGVQVDIRVFRYLIEQYLPNIHQLLIEYDIDLTLTCFQWFLTLYSNVFHVKFLYHLWDYFFLYGSIILFQIGLIMLKRYEKKLIELTNSTQIFNFLCELPQLFEYEYIHNNEIFEELPKLFNLTSTIIDSYRKKYLAQLMSQEGFTINPKMPLLNLPKDILQRRHNQKLKSTISSNNSQALIERNIIQTEILVNLREAILKIAKHFKDNDPNGYIEQNINLDVDYSIESHVKDHEHYANISLQKYKRAKALLDFESQDSNELSFKRNDILKILSMTDEDCWIGELNGKHGWFPAKFVQLVDERSKLYSFAGDDSVNEYILDLVRGKLATCIKAIFEHGLRKTSTVLGKKINNPI
;
A
#
# COMPACT_ATOMS: atom_id res chain seq x y z
N MET A 1 3.51 -14.28 3.99
CA MET A 1 4.06 -13.40 5.06
C MET A 1 4.38 -14.17 6.34
N GLY A 2 3.40 -14.76 7.05
CA GLY A 2 3.64 -15.37 8.38
C GLY A 2 4.76 -16.43 8.42
N VAL A 3 4.78 -17.37 7.48
CA VAL A 3 5.83 -18.42 7.41
C VAL A 3 7.22 -17.82 7.19
N ILE A 4 7.33 -16.80 6.33
CA ILE A 4 8.60 -16.10 6.05
C ILE A 4 9.12 -15.45 7.34
N CYS A 5 8.26 -14.71 8.03
CA CYS A 5 8.61 -14.07 9.31
C CYS A 5 9.05 -15.12 10.35
N ALA A 6 8.28 -16.20 10.49
CA ALA A 6 8.62 -17.29 11.41
C ALA A 6 10.00 -17.91 11.11
N THR A 7 10.34 -18.12 9.82
CA THR A 7 11.66 -18.64 9.44
C THR A 7 12.79 -17.65 9.70
N ILE A 8 12.58 -16.35 9.53
CA ILE A 8 13.59 -15.32 9.83
C ILE A 8 13.82 -15.21 11.34
N LEU A 9 12.76 -15.32 12.14
CA LEU A 9 12.84 -15.33 13.62
C LEU A 9 13.62 -16.52 14.19
N LEU A 10 13.87 -17.57 13.40
CA LEU A 10 14.78 -18.65 13.82
C LEU A 10 16.26 -18.25 13.76
N LEU A 11 16.59 -17.17 13.04
CA LEU A 11 17.96 -16.68 12.84
C LEU A 11 18.25 -15.37 13.58
N PHE A 12 17.23 -14.51 13.71
CA PHE A 12 17.39 -13.14 14.19
C PHE A 12 16.48 -12.85 15.39
N GLU A 13 16.83 -11.83 16.17
CA GLU A 13 15.94 -11.25 17.17
C GLU A 13 14.73 -10.56 16.50
N GLU A 14 13.69 -10.27 17.29
CA GLU A 14 12.41 -9.75 16.77
C GLU A 14 12.55 -8.46 15.96
N GLU A 15 13.37 -7.52 16.43
CA GLU A 15 13.59 -6.24 15.77
C GLU A 15 14.30 -6.42 14.42
N ASP A 16 15.35 -7.23 14.38
CA ASP A 16 16.09 -7.52 13.15
C ASP A 16 15.23 -8.28 12.15
N ALA A 17 14.43 -9.24 12.62
CA ALA A 17 13.48 -9.96 11.78
C ALA A 17 12.42 -9.03 11.16
N PHE A 18 11.96 -8.03 11.92
CA PHE A 18 11.06 -6.99 11.41
C PHE A 18 11.72 -6.19 10.29
N TRP A 19 12.95 -5.70 10.48
CA TRP A 19 13.64 -4.93 9.44
C TRP A 19 14.01 -5.76 8.21
N MET A 20 14.34 -7.04 8.39
CA MET A 20 14.51 -7.98 7.28
C MET A 20 13.21 -8.14 6.50
N MET A 21 12.07 -8.32 7.18
CA MET A 21 10.76 -8.39 6.53
C MET A 21 10.41 -7.09 5.77
N CYS A 22 10.69 -5.92 6.35
CA CYS A 22 10.53 -4.64 5.64
C CYS A 22 11.37 -4.60 4.36
N SER A 23 12.65 -4.99 4.43
CA SER A 23 13.56 -5.02 3.28
C SER A 23 13.07 -5.98 2.18
N ILE A 24 12.53 -7.14 2.55
CA ILE A 24 11.93 -8.10 1.60
C ILE A 24 10.76 -7.46 0.84
N VAL A 25 9.84 -6.84 1.57
CA VAL A 25 8.59 -6.31 1.02
C VAL A 25 8.80 -5.01 0.24
N GLU A 26 9.68 -4.14 0.72
CA GLU A 26 9.89 -2.80 0.17
C GLU A 26 10.96 -2.82 -0.93
N ASP A 27 12.08 -3.50 -0.72
CA ASP A 27 13.25 -3.36 -1.58
C ASP A 27 13.47 -4.51 -2.57
N LEU A 28 13.15 -5.76 -2.19
CA LEU A 28 13.49 -6.95 -2.99
C LEU A 28 12.37 -7.45 -3.90
N LEU A 29 11.12 -7.31 -3.45
CA LEU A 29 9.93 -7.73 -4.17
C LEU A 29 9.29 -6.55 -4.92
N PRO A 30 8.54 -6.81 -6.00
CA PRO A 30 7.81 -5.75 -6.68
C PRO A 30 6.68 -5.23 -5.78
N GLY A 31 6.20 -4.02 -6.07
CA GLY A 31 5.14 -3.39 -5.32
C GLY A 31 3.85 -4.20 -5.32
N GLN A 32 3.04 -4.01 -4.27
CA GLN A 32 1.75 -4.68 -4.11
C GLN A 32 1.82 -6.22 -4.02
N TYR A 33 2.99 -6.80 -3.77
CA TYR A 33 3.19 -8.26 -3.63
C TYR A 33 2.33 -8.89 -2.53
N TYR A 34 2.24 -8.23 -1.37
CA TYR A 34 1.44 -8.66 -0.21
C TYR A 34 0.27 -7.71 0.09
N SER A 35 -0.19 -6.97 -0.92
CA SER A 35 -1.42 -6.17 -0.81
C SER A 35 -2.66 -7.05 -0.92
N VAL A 36 -3.84 -6.52 -0.60
CA VAL A 36 -5.13 -7.25 -0.74
C VAL A 36 -5.36 -7.78 -2.15
N SER A 37 -4.95 -7.02 -3.18
CA SER A 37 -5.09 -7.46 -4.57
C SER A 37 -4.00 -8.44 -5.02
N LEU A 38 -2.89 -8.54 -4.28
CA LEU A 38 -1.76 -9.44 -4.58
C LEU A 38 -1.20 -9.30 -5.99
N TYR A 39 -1.35 -8.14 -6.64
CA TYR A 39 -0.95 -7.98 -8.04
C TYR A 39 0.53 -8.29 -8.26
N GLY A 40 1.43 -7.93 -7.33
CA GLY A 40 2.85 -8.20 -7.48
C GLY A 40 3.14 -9.69 -7.68
N VAL A 41 2.52 -10.57 -6.88
CA VAL A 41 2.67 -12.03 -7.01
C VAL A 41 2.02 -12.55 -8.28
N GLN A 42 0.81 -12.08 -8.60
CA GLN A 42 0.09 -12.50 -9.80
C GLN A 42 0.87 -12.16 -11.08
N VAL A 43 1.49 -10.97 -11.11
CA VAL A 43 2.39 -10.55 -12.18
C VAL A 43 3.58 -11.50 -12.27
N ASP A 44 4.24 -11.79 -11.16
CA ASP A 44 5.41 -12.68 -11.15
C ASP A 44 5.05 -14.11 -11.63
N ILE A 45 3.88 -14.64 -11.30
CA ILE A 45 3.43 -15.93 -11.84
C ILE A 45 3.23 -15.86 -13.36
N ARG A 46 2.64 -14.77 -13.89
CA ARG A 46 2.48 -14.59 -15.34
C ARG A 46 3.83 -14.46 -16.05
N VAL A 47 4.78 -13.73 -15.44
CA VAL A 47 6.16 -13.66 -15.92
C VAL A 47 6.79 -15.05 -15.92
N PHE A 48 6.64 -15.82 -14.84
CA PHE A 48 7.20 -17.17 -14.74
C PHE A 48 6.62 -18.11 -15.81
N ARG A 49 5.30 -18.08 -16.05
CA ARG A 49 4.66 -18.85 -17.13
C ARG A 49 5.25 -18.51 -18.51
N TYR A 50 5.46 -17.23 -18.77
CA TYR A 50 6.12 -16.78 -20.00
C TYR A 50 7.58 -17.27 -20.08
N LEU A 51 8.32 -17.27 -18.98
CA LEU A 51 9.67 -17.82 -18.95
C LEU A 51 9.68 -19.33 -19.21
N ILE A 52 8.71 -20.09 -18.70
CA ILE A 52 8.56 -21.52 -19.02
C ILE A 52 8.34 -21.70 -20.53
N GLU A 53 7.46 -20.90 -21.14
CA GLU A 53 7.24 -20.95 -22.60
C GLU A 53 8.53 -20.70 -23.39
N GLN A 54 9.34 -19.71 -22.99
CA GLN A 54 10.56 -19.34 -23.72
C GLN A 54 11.72 -20.32 -23.50
N TYR A 55 11.93 -20.80 -22.28
CA TYR A 55 13.11 -21.58 -21.91
C TYR A 55 12.86 -23.09 -21.80
N LEU A 56 11.60 -23.50 -21.62
CA LEU A 56 11.16 -24.88 -21.38
C LEU A 56 9.96 -25.25 -22.28
N PRO A 57 10.08 -25.13 -23.61
CA PRO A 57 8.93 -25.25 -24.53
C PRO A 57 8.26 -26.63 -24.48
N ASN A 58 9.01 -27.71 -24.22
CA ASN A 58 8.44 -29.05 -24.11
C ASN A 58 7.54 -29.17 -22.87
N ILE A 59 7.98 -28.60 -21.74
CA ILE A 59 7.18 -28.56 -20.52
C ILE A 59 5.94 -27.69 -20.75
N HIS A 60 6.11 -26.54 -21.40
CA HIS A 60 4.99 -25.67 -21.75
C HIS A 60 3.94 -26.39 -22.60
N GLN A 61 4.36 -27.12 -23.64
CA GLN A 61 3.46 -27.92 -24.48
C GLN A 61 2.74 -29.00 -23.68
N LEU A 62 3.45 -29.73 -22.81
CA LEU A 62 2.86 -30.75 -21.94
C LEU A 62 1.80 -30.16 -21.01
N LEU A 63 2.05 -28.99 -20.42
CA LEU A 63 1.08 -28.32 -19.56
C LEU A 63 -0.18 -27.89 -20.33
N ILE A 64 -0.04 -27.45 -21.59
CA ILE A 64 -1.18 -27.11 -22.44
C ILE A 64 -1.95 -28.38 -22.85
N GLU A 65 -1.25 -29.43 -23.25
CA GLU A 65 -1.85 -30.69 -23.72
C GLU A 65 -2.71 -31.36 -22.64
N TYR A 66 -2.24 -31.35 -21.40
CA TYR A 66 -2.94 -31.93 -20.26
C TYR A 66 -3.81 -30.94 -19.47
N ASP A 67 -3.97 -29.70 -19.96
CA ASP A 67 -4.74 -28.61 -19.35
C ASP A 67 -4.38 -28.37 -17.87
N ILE A 68 -3.08 -28.31 -17.58
CA ILE A 68 -2.55 -28.16 -16.21
C ILE A 68 -2.25 -26.70 -15.93
N ASP A 69 -2.99 -26.13 -14.97
CA ASP A 69 -2.72 -24.78 -14.49
C ASP A 69 -1.68 -24.76 -13.37
N LEU A 70 -0.48 -24.25 -13.67
CA LEU A 70 0.59 -24.03 -12.70
C LEU A 70 0.33 -22.88 -11.74
N THR A 71 -0.72 -22.09 -11.95
CA THR A 71 -0.94 -20.86 -11.17
C THR A 71 -1.01 -21.17 -9.68
N LEU A 72 -1.72 -22.21 -9.25
CA LEU A 72 -1.87 -22.54 -7.83
C LEU A 72 -0.55 -22.99 -7.17
N THR A 73 0.20 -23.89 -7.82
CA THR A 73 1.46 -24.42 -7.29
C THR A 73 2.53 -23.34 -7.25
N CYS A 74 2.70 -22.58 -8.34
CA CYS A 74 3.65 -21.47 -8.38
C CYS A 74 3.23 -20.33 -7.45
N PHE A 75 1.93 -20.08 -7.26
CA PHE A 75 1.49 -19.05 -6.32
C PHE A 75 2.02 -19.31 -4.91
N GLN A 76 1.97 -20.56 -4.44
CA GLN A 76 2.54 -20.90 -3.14
C GLN A 76 4.06 -20.71 -3.09
N TRP A 77 4.78 -21.07 -4.15
CA TRP A 77 6.24 -20.89 -4.26
C TRP A 77 6.63 -19.42 -4.11
N PHE A 78 6.03 -18.56 -4.94
CA PHE A 78 6.34 -17.14 -5.00
C PHE A 78 5.83 -16.37 -3.78
N LEU A 79 4.61 -16.63 -3.29
CA LEU A 79 4.02 -15.95 -2.13
C LEU A 79 4.79 -16.24 -0.83
N THR A 80 5.41 -17.42 -0.71
CA THR A 80 6.15 -17.80 0.49
C THR A 80 7.66 -17.71 0.31
N LEU A 81 8.16 -17.21 -0.82
CA LEU A 81 9.59 -17.21 -1.14
C LEU A 81 10.21 -18.60 -0.94
N TYR A 82 9.46 -19.64 -1.33
CA TYR A 82 9.74 -21.06 -1.13
C TYR A 82 9.82 -21.57 0.32
N SER A 83 9.57 -20.74 1.32
CA SER A 83 9.71 -21.13 2.74
C SER A 83 8.72 -22.21 3.19
N ASN A 84 7.59 -22.35 2.49
CA ASN A 84 6.59 -23.38 2.80
C ASN A 84 6.86 -24.71 2.09
N VAL A 85 7.92 -24.79 1.30
CA VAL A 85 8.12 -25.88 0.35
C VAL A 85 9.50 -26.53 0.51
N PHE A 86 10.53 -25.74 0.83
CA PHE A 86 11.85 -26.25 1.18
C PHE A 86 12.07 -26.28 2.70
N HIS A 87 12.86 -27.23 3.16
CA HIS A 87 13.35 -27.24 4.54
C HIS A 87 14.35 -26.09 4.77
N VAL A 88 14.42 -25.60 6.01
CA VAL A 88 15.21 -24.42 6.42
C VAL A 88 16.68 -24.46 5.97
N LYS A 89 17.31 -25.64 5.96
CA LYS A 89 18.73 -25.77 5.53
C LYS A 89 18.93 -25.38 4.06
N PHE A 90 18.09 -25.89 3.17
CA PHE A 90 18.16 -25.56 1.75
C PHE A 90 17.64 -24.14 1.50
N LEU A 91 16.57 -23.75 2.21
CA LEU A 91 15.97 -22.43 2.11
C LEU A 91 16.96 -21.32 2.44
N TYR A 92 17.78 -21.45 3.49
CA TYR A 92 18.75 -20.41 3.86
C TYR A 92 19.80 -20.19 2.77
N HIS A 93 20.30 -21.26 2.15
CA HIS A 93 21.17 -21.11 0.98
C HIS A 93 20.47 -20.43 -0.18
N LEU A 94 19.22 -20.79 -0.50
CA LEU A 94 18.45 -20.08 -1.52
C LEU A 94 18.29 -18.59 -1.17
N TRP A 95 18.04 -18.29 0.11
CA TRP A 95 17.82 -16.95 0.60
C TRP A 95 19.07 -16.09 0.59
N ASP A 96 20.26 -16.65 0.88
CA ASP A 96 21.53 -15.93 0.73
C ASP A 96 21.66 -15.31 -0.68
N TYR A 97 21.32 -16.10 -1.70
CA TYR A 97 21.34 -15.63 -3.09
C TYR A 97 20.21 -14.66 -3.39
N PHE A 98 19.00 -14.88 -2.85
CA PHE A 98 17.89 -13.96 -2.98
C PHE A 98 18.19 -12.58 -2.39
N PHE A 99 18.84 -12.51 -1.23
CA PHE A 99 19.26 -11.24 -0.63
C PHE A 99 20.39 -10.57 -1.43
N LEU A 100 21.29 -11.35 -2.04
CA LEU A 100 22.41 -10.83 -2.82
C LEU A 100 22.00 -10.34 -4.22
N TYR A 101 21.19 -11.11 -4.94
CA TYR A 101 20.85 -10.86 -6.35
C TYR A 101 19.40 -10.38 -6.56
N GLY A 102 18.55 -10.47 -5.54
CA GLY A 102 17.15 -10.06 -5.57
C GLY A 102 16.17 -11.14 -6.03
N SER A 103 14.93 -10.72 -6.31
CA SER A 103 13.81 -11.61 -6.65
C SER A 103 13.97 -12.42 -7.94
N ILE A 104 14.97 -12.13 -8.77
CA ILE A 104 15.32 -12.94 -9.96
C ILE A 104 15.61 -14.40 -9.60
N ILE A 105 16.22 -14.62 -8.43
CA ILE A 105 16.59 -15.95 -7.93
C ILE A 105 15.37 -16.86 -7.80
N LEU A 106 14.20 -16.30 -7.45
CA LEU A 106 12.95 -17.05 -7.31
C LEU A 106 12.48 -17.63 -8.66
N PHE A 107 12.69 -16.91 -9.76
CA PHE A 107 12.39 -17.43 -11.10
C PHE A 107 13.40 -18.48 -11.54
N GLN A 108 14.69 -18.23 -11.29
CA GLN A 108 15.76 -19.14 -11.69
C GLN A 108 15.65 -20.48 -10.97
N ILE A 109 15.37 -20.50 -9.66
CA ILE A 109 15.15 -21.75 -8.91
C ILE A 109 13.93 -22.50 -9.47
N GLY A 110 12.81 -21.83 -9.73
CA GLY A 110 11.65 -22.44 -10.34
C GLY A 110 11.93 -23.08 -11.71
N LEU A 111 12.67 -22.38 -12.57
CA LEU A 111 13.02 -22.87 -13.91
C LEU A 111 14.00 -24.05 -13.87
N ILE A 112 15.04 -24.00 -13.03
CA ILE A 112 16.01 -25.11 -12.96
C ILE A 112 15.37 -26.37 -12.41
N MET A 113 14.46 -26.27 -11.42
CA MET A 113 13.76 -27.43 -10.91
C MET A 113 12.96 -28.12 -12.01
N LEU A 114 12.19 -27.35 -12.79
CA LEU A 114 11.44 -27.87 -13.93
C LEU A 114 12.36 -28.45 -15.01
N LYS A 115 13.46 -27.75 -15.35
CA LYS A 115 14.43 -28.21 -16.35
C LYS A 115 15.06 -29.54 -15.97
N ARG A 116 15.42 -29.72 -14.70
CA ARG A 116 16.11 -30.92 -14.23
C ARG A 116 15.21 -32.15 -14.33
N TYR A 117 13.92 -32.00 -14.07
CA TYR A 117 12.95 -33.08 -14.11
C TYR A 117 12.14 -33.15 -15.42
N GLU A 118 12.52 -32.38 -16.45
CA GLU A 118 11.83 -32.34 -17.75
C GLU A 118 11.62 -33.74 -18.35
N LYS A 119 12.65 -34.59 -18.35
CA LYS A 119 12.55 -35.94 -18.91
C LYS A 119 11.52 -36.79 -18.17
N LYS A 120 11.53 -36.75 -16.83
CA LYS A 120 10.56 -37.49 -16.00
C LYS A 120 9.15 -36.96 -16.20
N LEU A 121 8.98 -35.64 -16.32
CA LEU A 121 7.69 -35.01 -16.57
C LEU A 121 7.08 -35.47 -17.90
N ILE A 122 7.90 -35.55 -18.96
CA ILE A 122 7.45 -35.97 -20.31
C ILE A 122 7.04 -37.45 -20.35
N GLU A 123 7.59 -38.30 -19.48
CA GLU A 123 7.22 -39.71 -19.39
C GLU A 123 5.84 -39.93 -18.74
N LEU A 124 5.29 -38.93 -18.04
CA LEU A 124 3.98 -39.02 -17.40
C LEU A 124 2.86 -38.83 -18.43
N THR A 125 1.83 -39.67 -18.32
CA THR A 125 0.75 -39.77 -19.32
C THR A 125 -0.60 -39.25 -18.84
N ASN A 126 -0.70 -38.80 -17.58
CA ASN A 126 -1.96 -38.41 -16.97
C ASN A 126 -1.80 -37.07 -16.23
N SER A 127 -2.77 -36.18 -16.39
CA SER A 127 -2.79 -34.86 -15.74
C SER A 127 -2.68 -34.95 -14.22
N THR A 128 -3.33 -35.93 -13.58
CA THR A 128 -3.22 -36.15 -12.12
C THR A 128 -1.81 -36.53 -11.70
N GLN A 129 -1.13 -37.38 -12.47
CA GLN A 129 0.25 -37.79 -12.16
C GLN A 129 1.20 -36.62 -12.31
N ILE A 130 1.04 -35.83 -13.38
CA ILE A 130 1.86 -34.63 -13.62
C ILE A 130 1.64 -33.61 -12.50
N PHE A 131 0.38 -33.32 -12.14
CA PHE A 131 0.07 -32.37 -11.07
C PHE A 131 0.64 -32.81 -9.71
N ASN A 132 0.47 -34.09 -9.34
CA ASN A 132 1.03 -34.62 -8.11
C ASN A 132 2.57 -34.53 -8.11
N PHE A 133 3.20 -34.88 -9.23
CA PHE A 133 4.65 -34.75 -9.38
C PHE A 133 5.12 -33.29 -9.25
N LEU A 134 4.40 -32.33 -9.83
CA LEU A 134 4.71 -30.91 -9.69
C LEU A 134 4.57 -30.39 -8.25
N CYS A 135 3.63 -30.95 -7.47
CA CYS A 135 3.51 -30.65 -6.04
C CYS A 135 4.68 -31.21 -5.22
N GLU A 136 5.18 -32.40 -5.57
CA GLU A 136 6.32 -33.06 -4.89
C GLU A 136 7.69 -32.57 -5.38
N LEU A 137 7.75 -31.99 -6.57
CA LEU A 137 8.97 -31.60 -7.28
C LEU A 137 9.97 -30.81 -6.43
N PRO A 138 9.57 -29.83 -5.60
CA PRO A 138 10.51 -29.11 -4.76
C PRO A 138 11.20 -30.00 -3.72
N GLN A 139 10.48 -30.95 -3.11
CA GLN A 139 11.06 -31.88 -2.13
C GLN A 139 12.04 -32.84 -2.79
N LEU A 140 11.71 -33.32 -3.99
CA LEU A 140 12.61 -34.16 -4.80
C LEU A 140 13.88 -33.39 -5.17
N PHE A 141 13.73 -32.14 -5.60
CA PHE A 141 14.84 -31.27 -5.95
C PHE A 141 15.75 -31.01 -4.75
N GLU A 142 15.16 -30.69 -3.59
CA GLU A 142 15.91 -30.48 -2.35
C GLU A 142 16.71 -31.72 -1.98
N TYR A 143 16.08 -32.91 -2.01
CA TYR A 143 16.75 -34.15 -1.65
C TYR A 143 17.99 -34.44 -2.52
N GLU A 144 17.93 -34.15 -3.82
CA GLU A 144 19.05 -34.36 -4.74
C GLU A 144 20.19 -33.34 -4.51
N TYR A 145 19.88 -32.15 -4.00
CA TYR A 145 20.80 -30.99 -4.04
C TYR A 145 21.12 -30.34 -2.70
N ILE A 146 20.63 -30.89 -1.59
CA ILE A 146 20.91 -30.38 -0.24
C ILE A 146 22.40 -30.28 0.10
N HIS A 147 23.25 -31.09 -0.54
CA HIS A 147 24.70 -31.10 -0.35
C HIS A 147 25.48 -30.50 -1.52
N ASN A 148 24.79 -30.00 -2.56
CA ASN A 148 25.42 -29.49 -3.76
C ASN A 148 25.36 -27.96 -3.81
N ASN A 149 26.45 -27.32 -3.37
CA ASN A 149 26.55 -25.86 -3.40
C ASN A 149 26.78 -25.31 -4.82
N GLU A 150 27.26 -26.14 -5.76
CA GLU A 150 27.61 -25.70 -7.12
C GLU A 150 26.39 -25.15 -7.86
N ILE A 151 25.20 -25.71 -7.60
CA ILE A 151 23.95 -25.27 -8.25
C ILE A 151 23.59 -23.84 -7.87
N PHE A 152 23.84 -23.46 -6.62
CA PHE A 152 23.58 -22.11 -6.18
C PHE A 152 24.58 -21.12 -6.79
N GLU A 153 25.84 -21.51 -6.97
CA GLU A 153 26.87 -20.69 -7.64
C GLU A 153 26.57 -20.48 -9.14
N GLU A 154 25.98 -21.48 -9.78
CA GLU A 154 25.56 -21.40 -11.19
C GLU A 154 24.26 -20.62 -11.36
N LEU A 155 23.38 -20.63 -10.35
CA LEU A 155 22.01 -20.10 -10.40
C LEU A 155 21.91 -18.69 -11.01
N PRO A 156 22.72 -17.69 -10.59
CA PRO A 156 22.66 -16.33 -11.15
C PRO A 156 23.00 -16.26 -12.64
N LYS A 157 23.77 -17.22 -13.16
CA LYS A 157 24.20 -17.27 -14.58
C LYS A 157 23.20 -18.00 -15.47
N LEU A 158 22.23 -18.71 -14.89
CA LEU A 158 21.30 -19.52 -15.64
C LEU A 158 20.31 -18.67 -16.45
N PHE A 159 19.95 -19.20 -17.62
CA PHE A 159 18.95 -18.67 -18.55
C PHE A 159 19.26 -17.26 -19.11
N ASN A 160 20.46 -16.71 -18.87
CA ASN A 160 20.84 -15.33 -19.23
C ASN A 160 19.79 -14.30 -18.76
N LEU A 161 19.11 -14.57 -17.65
CA LEU A 161 18.10 -13.68 -17.10
C LEU A 161 18.79 -12.51 -16.41
N THR A 162 18.24 -11.31 -16.59
CA THR A 162 18.69 -10.10 -15.90
C THR A 162 17.49 -9.43 -15.22
N SER A 163 17.76 -8.68 -14.17
CA SER A 163 16.71 -7.94 -13.44
C SER A 163 15.92 -7.01 -14.36
N THR A 164 16.59 -6.39 -15.35
CA THR A 164 15.95 -5.50 -16.33
C THR A 164 14.97 -6.23 -17.23
N ILE A 165 15.28 -7.46 -17.64
CA ILE A 165 14.38 -8.31 -18.44
C ILE A 165 13.14 -8.65 -17.61
N ILE A 166 13.32 -9.11 -16.37
CA ILE A 166 12.19 -9.45 -15.49
C ILE A 166 11.31 -8.23 -15.22
N ASP A 167 11.92 -7.07 -14.94
CA ASP A 167 11.17 -5.83 -14.74
C ASP A 167 10.43 -5.39 -16.00
N SER A 168 10.98 -5.62 -17.20
CA SER A 168 10.26 -5.32 -18.44
C SER A 168 8.99 -6.18 -18.59
N TYR A 169 9.06 -7.47 -18.25
CA TYR A 169 7.91 -8.37 -18.29
C TYR A 169 6.91 -8.06 -17.18
N ARG A 170 7.39 -7.72 -15.97
CA ARG A 170 6.52 -7.27 -14.87
C ARG A 170 5.68 -6.06 -15.29
N LYS A 171 6.27 -5.05 -15.94
CA LYS A 171 5.51 -3.87 -16.45
C LYS A 171 4.45 -4.29 -17.46
N LYS A 172 4.81 -5.16 -18.41
CA LYS A 172 3.90 -5.65 -19.44
C LYS A 172 2.68 -6.36 -18.83
N TYR A 173 2.91 -7.32 -17.92
CA TYR A 173 1.83 -8.13 -17.34
C TYR A 173 1.01 -7.38 -16.29
N LEU A 174 1.62 -6.43 -15.56
CA LEU A 174 0.90 -5.52 -14.67
C LEU A 174 -0.06 -4.63 -15.47
N ALA A 175 0.40 -4.06 -16.59
CA ALA A 175 -0.47 -3.28 -17.46
C ALA A 175 -1.64 -4.13 -18.01
N GLN A 176 -1.37 -5.38 -18.39
CA GLN A 176 -2.43 -6.28 -18.83
C GLN A 176 -3.47 -6.55 -17.72
N LEU A 177 -3.04 -6.82 -16.49
CA LEU A 177 -3.94 -7.02 -15.33
C LEU A 177 -4.81 -5.80 -15.08
N MET A 178 -4.19 -4.62 -14.96
CA MET A 178 -4.91 -3.39 -14.66
C MET A 178 -5.90 -3.01 -15.77
N SER A 179 -5.59 -3.31 -17.03
CA SER A 179 -6.51 -3.07 -18.16
C SER A 179 -7.75 -3.95 -18.12
N GLN A 180 -7.61 -5.20 -17.66
CA GLN A 180 -8.72 -6.15 -17.52
C GLN A 180 -9.72 -5.72 -16.43
N GLU A 181 -9.26 -4.94 -15.45
CA GLU A 181 -10.08 -4.42 -14.35
C GLU A 181 -10.55 -2.97 -14.57
N GLY A 182 -10.32 -2.40 -15.75
CA GLY A 182 -10.83 -1.07 -16.12
C GLY A 182 -10.00 0.13 -15.63
N PHE A 183 -8.74 -0.08 -15.21
CA PHE A 183 -7.83 1.00 -14.84
C PHE A 183 -7.10 1.58 -16.06
N THR A 184 -6.97 2.91 -16.14
CA THR A 184 -6.12 3.60 -17.12
C THR A 184 -4.66 3.61 -16.66
N ILE A 185 -3.74 2.96 -17.39
CA ILE A 185 -2.34 2.80 -16.97
C ILE A 185 -1.42 3.83 -17.62
N ASN A 186 -0.58 4.48 -16.80
CA ASN A 186 0.63 5.18 -17.23
C ASN A 186 1.81 4.16 -17.24
N PRO A 187 2.51 3.94 -18.37
CA PRO A 187 3.58 2.93 -18.50
C PRO A 187 4.84 3.19 -17.65
N LYS A 188 4.88 4.27 -16.85
CA LYS A 188 6.02 4.68 -16.03
C LYS A 188 5.87 4.42 -14.52
N MET A 189 4.78 3.80 -14.07
CA MET A 189 4.60 3.48 -12.64
C MET A 189 5.78 2.62 -12.13
N PRO A 190 6.44 2.99 -11.02
CA PRO A 190 7.55 2.21 -10.48
C PRO A 190 7.04 0.83 -10.06
N LEU A 191 7.73 -0.21 -10.53
CA LEU A 191 7.43 -1.60 -10.20
C LEU A 191 7.87 -2.01 -8.79
N LEU A 192 8.78 -1.26 -8.16
CA LEU A 192 9.17 -1.47 -6.78
C LEU A 192 8.24 -0.69 -5.84
N ASN A 193 8.09 -1.19 -4.62
CA ASN A 193 7.65 -0.35 -3.52
C ASN A 193 8.71 0.75 -3.30
N LEU A 194 8.44 1.93 -3.86
CA LEU A 194 9.31 3.12 -3.85
C LEU A 194 10.59 3.06 -4.71
N PRO A 195 11.06 4.21 -5.26
CA PRO A 195 12.35 4.30 -5.93
C PRO A 195 13.52 4.24 -4.94
N LYS A 196 14.57 3.48 -5.32
CA LYS A 196 15.90 3.34 -4.65
C LYS A 196 16.64 4.65 -4.34
N ASP A 197 16.11 5.81 -4.75
CA ASP A 197 16.68 7.14 -4.53
C ASP A 197 16.65 7.59 -3.05
N ILE A 198 15.88 6.93 -2.19
CA ILE A 198 15.69 7.37 -0.80
C ILE A 198 16.81 6.88 0.13
N LEU A 199 17.47 5.75 -0.17
CA LEU A 199 18.60 5.27 0.65
C LEU A 199 19.88 6.09 0.43
N GLN A 200 20.13 6.61 -0.78
CA GLN A 200 21.27 7.50 -1.03
C GLN A 200 21.04 8.93 -0.49
N ARG A 201 19.78 9.35 -0.28
CA ARG A 201 19.48 10.71 0.22
C ARG A 201 19.75 10.91 1.70
N ARG A 202 19.82 9.86 2.53
CA ARG A 202 20.26 10.01 3.93
C ARG A 202 21.74 10.37 4.03
N HIS A 203 22.57 10.01 3.03
CA HIS A 203 24.00 10.31 3.07
C HIS A 203 24.38 11.67 2.45
N ASN A 204 23.54 12.21 1.55
CA ASN A 204 23.88 13.36 0.69
C ASN A 204 23.12 14.67 1.01
N GLN A 205 22.68 14.90 2.26
CA GLN A 205 22.08 16.18 2.65
C GLN A 205 23.09 17.33 2.80
N LYS A 206 24.41 17.10 2.67
CA LYS A 206 25.43 18.16 2.83
C LYS A 206 25.95 18.81 1.55
N LEU A 207 25.54 18.40 0.35
CA LEU A 207 26.05 18.97 -0.90
C LEU A 207 24.92 19.32 -1.86
N LYS A 208 24.30 20.49 -1.66
CA LYS A 208 23.52 21.18 -2.70
C LYS A 208 24.03 22.60 -2.87
N SER A 209 24.98 22.77 -3.78
CA SER A 209 24.99 23.94 -4.63
C SER A 209 25.50 23.55 -6.01
N THR A 210 24.87 24.10 -7.05
CA THR A 210 25.31 24.12 -8.45
C THR A 210 24.93 22.91 -9.30
N ILE A 211 23.73 22.94 -9.90
CA ILE A 211 23.55 22.40 -11.27
C ILE A 211 22.72 23.39 -12.08
N SER A 212 23.36 23.86 -13.15
CA SER A 212 22.89 24.81 -14.15
C SER A 212 22.07 24.14 -15.26
N SER A 213 21.21 24.98 -15.84
CA SER A 213 20.56 24.94 -17.16
C SER A 213 20.93 23.79 -18.12
N ASN A 214 20.03 22.81 -18.26
CA ASN A 214 19.64 22.13 -19.51
C ASN A 214 18.62 21.03 -19.16
N ASN A 215 17.30 21.33 -19.16
CA ASN A 215 16.33 20.35 -18.68
C ASN A 215 14.88 20.59 -19.15
N SER A 216 14.65 20.69 -20.47
CA SER A 216 13.28 20.68 -21.01
C SER A 216 12.57 19.36 -20.69
N GLN A 217 13.25 18.22 -20.81
CA GLN A 217 12.74 16.90 -20.42
C GLN A 217 12.48 16.78 -18.92
N ALA A 218 13.42 17.19 -18.06
CA ALA A 218 13.18 17.10 -16.60
C ALA A 218 12.10 18.10 -16.12
N LEU A 219 11.88 19.20 -16.83
CA LEU A 219 10.74 20.10 -16.58
C LEU A 219 9.41 19.44 -16.98
N ILE A 220 9.37 18.76 -18.13
CA ILE A 220 8.20 17.98 -18.58
C ILE A 220 7.91 16.86 -17.57
N GLU A 221 8.93 16.09 -17.17
CA GLU A 221 8.80 15.02 -16.19
C GLU A 221 8.33 15.54 -14.82
N ARG A 222 8.86 16.68 -14.36
CA ARG A 222 8.36 17.32 -13.14
C ARG A 222 6.90 17.74 -13.27
N ASN A 223 6.48 18.30 -14.40
CA ASN A 223 5.08 18.67 -14.59
C ASN A 223 4.16 17.44 -14.63
N ILE A 224 4.59 16.36 -15.27
CA ILE A 224 3.84 15.08 -15.31
C ILE A 224 3.68 14.52 -13.89
N ILE A 225 4.74 14.49 -13.10
CA ILE A 225 4.71 14.01 -11.70
C ILE A 225 3.79 14.88 -10.84
N GLN A 226 3.81 16.21 -11.03
CA GLN A 226 2.92 17.13 -10.30
C GLN A 226 1.44 16.88 -10.62
N THR A 227 1.12 16.66 -11.90
CA THR A 227 -0.25 16.33 -12.32
C THR A 227 -0.69 14.97 -11.77
N GLU A 228 0.20 13.99 -11.74
CA GLU A 228 -0.07 12.65 -11.23
C GLU A 228 -0.37 12.66 -9.72
N ILE A 229 0.45 13.35 -8.94
CA ILE A 229 0.23 13.49 -7.48
C ILE A 229 -1.14 14.10 -7.19
N LEU A 230 -1.55 15.12 -7.95
CA LEU A 230 -2.85 15.76 -7.78
C LEU A 230 -4.01 14.87 -8.20
N VAL A 231 -3.88 14.13 -9.31
CA VAL A 231 -4.91 13.19 -9.78
C VAL A 231 -5.08 12.05 -8.78
N ASN A 232 -3.98 11.45 -8.31
CA ASN A 232 -4.01 10.37 -7.33
C ASN A 232 -4.61 10.82 -6.00
N LEU A 233 -4.26 12.02 -5.52
CA LEU A 233 -4.87 12.59 -4.32
C LEU A 233 -6.38 12.80 -4.50
N ARG A 234 -6.80 13.38 -5.64
CA ARG A 234 -8.22 13.57 -5.94
C ARG A 234 -8.98 12.24 -5.92
N GLU A 235 -8.45 11.21 -6.57
CA GLU A 235 -9.06 9.89 -6.59
C GLU A 235 -9.13 9.24 -5.21
N ALA A 236 -8.07 9.35 -4.41
CA ALA A 236 -8.05 8.83 -3.05
C ALA A 236 -9.13 9.49 -2.18
N ILE A 237 -9.27 10.82 -2.27
CA ILE A 237 -10.32 11.57 -1.57
C ILE A 237 -11.71 11.14 -2.05
N LEU A 238 -11.92 11.04 -3.36
CA LEU A 238 -13.21 10.63 -3.93
C LEU A 238 -13.60 9.20 -3.52
N LYS A 239 -12.65 8.27 -3.44
CA LYS A 239 -12.92 6.91 -2.99
C LYS A 239 -13.38 6.86 -1.53
N ILE A 240 -12.76 7.67 -0.67
CA ILE A 240 -13.20 7.82 0.73
C ILE A 240 -14.60 8.45 0.77
N ALA A 241 -14.82 9.53 0.02
CA ALA A 241 -16.11 10.22 0.02
C ALA A 241 -17.25 9.34 -0.50
N LYS A 242 -17.01 8.54 -1.56
CA LYS A 242 -17.94 7.52 -2.06
C LYS A 242 -18.21 6.45 -1.02
N HIS A 243 -17.18 5.93 -0.34
CA HIS A 243 -17.37 4.95 0.73
C HIS A 243 -18.31 5.45 1.81
N PHE A 244 -18.16 6.69 2.27
CA PHE A 244 -19.08 7.26 3.27
C PHE A 244 -20.47 7.55 2.71
N LYS A 245 -20.58 7.90 1.42
CA LYS A 245 -21.86 8.11 0.73
C LYS A 245 -22.65 6.80 0.60
N ASP A 246 -22.02 5.73 0.10
CA ASP A 246 -22.65 4.43 -0.15
C ASP A 246 -23.14 3.75 1.13
N ASN A 247 -22.50 4.10 2.23
CA ASN A 247 -22.81 3.56 3.54
C ASN A 247 -23.93 4.37 4.22
N ASP A 248 -24.17 5.66 3.90
CA ASP A 248 -25.07 6.53 4.67
C ASP A 248 -26.52 6.01 4.86
N PRO A 249 -26.93 5.61 6.09
CA PRO A 249 -28.23 4.97 6.35
C PRO A 249 -29.41 5.93 6.18
N ASN A 250 -29.18 7.24 6.27
CA ASN A 250 -30.23 8.26 6.18
C ASN A 250 -30.20 9.05 4.85
N GLY A 251 -29.23 8.77 3.97
CA GLY A 251 -29.07 9.47 2.68
C GLY A 251 -28.81 10.99 2.81
N TYR A 252 -28.42 11.47 4.00
CA TYR A 252 -28.14 12.89 4.26
C TYR A 252 -26.98 13.41 3.39
N ILE A 253 -25.95 12.58 3.21
CA ILE A 253 -24.77 12.88 2.41
C ILE A 253 -25.15 12.98 0.93
N GLU A 254 -26.05 12.14 0.44
CA GLU A 254 -26.49 12.20 -0.97
C GLU A 254 -27.25 13.49 -1.31
N GLN A 255 -28.03 14.02 -0.35
CA GLN A 255 -28.88 15.19 -0.56
C GLN A 255 -28.14 16.52 -0.36
N ASN A 256 -27.10 16.54 0.48
CA ASN A 256 -26.46 17.79 0.91
C ASN A 256 -25.00 17.95 0.46
N ILE A 257 -24.34 16.90 -0.02
CA ILE A 257 -22.91 16.94 -0.36
C ILE A 257 -22.72 16.60 -1.84
N ASN A 258 -22.21 17.57 -2.60
CA ASN A 258 -21.78 17.36 -3.97
C ASN A 258 -20.33 16.85 -4.00
N LEU A 259 -20.08 15.75 -4.71
CA LEU A 259 -18.74 15.18 -4.92
C LEU A 259 -18.04 15.72 -6.17
N ASP A 260 -18.73 16.52 -6.98
CA ASP A 260 -18.12 17.20 -8.10
C ASP A 260 -17.21 18.33 -7.61
N VAL A 261 -15.98 18.32 -8.12
CA VAL A 261 -14.97 19.29 -7.70
C VAL A 261 -15.16 20.57 -8.50
N ASP A 262 -15.39 21.69 -7.80
CA ASP A 262 -15.43 23.01 -8.41
C ASP A 262 -14.00 23.60 -8.49
N TYR A 263 -13.46 23.65 -9.70
CA TYR A 263 -12.17 24.26 -10.00
C TYR A 263 -12.28 25.74 -10.43
N SER A 264 -13.44 26.36 -10.23
CA SER A 264 -13.65 27.78 -10.55
C SER A 264 -12.77 28.68 -9.69
N ILE A 265 -12.36 29.80 -10.28
CA ILE A 265 -11.60 30.84 -9.57
C ILE A 265 -12.45 31.44 -8.43
N GLU A 266 -13.77 31.49 -8.62
CA GLU A 266 -14.74 32.03 -7.65
C GLU A 266 -14.84 31.18 -6.39
N SER A 267 -14.85 29.84 -6.52
CA SER A 267 -14.74 28.94 -5.37
C SER A 267 -13.40 29.12 -4.67
N HIS A 268 -12.31 29.15 -5.43
CA HIS A 268 -10.95 29.27 -4.88
C HIS A 268 -10.74 30.55 -4.05
N VAL A 269 -11.32 31.69 -4.45
CA VAL A 269 -11.21 32.94 -3.70
C VAL A 269 -11.79 32.80 -2.28
N LYS A 270 -12.80 31.93 -2.10
CA LYS A 270 -13.44 31.68 -0.81
C LYS A 270 -12.70 30.65 0.04
N ASP A 271 -11.81 29.84 -0.53
CA ASP A 271 -11.10 28.76 0.19
C ASP A 271 -10.33 29.28 1.40
N HIS A 272 -9.65 30.41 1.28
CA HIS A 272 -8.91 31.01 2.40
C HIS A 272 -9.84 31.47 3.52
N GLU A 273 -10.96 32.11 3.17
CA GLU A 273 -11.96 32.56 4.14
C GLU A 273 -12.63 31.36 4.83
N HIS A 274 -13.00 30.33 4.06
CA HIS A 274 -13.54 29.08 4.59
C HIS A 274 -12.54 28.40 5.54
N TYR A 275 -11.27 28.27 5.14
CA TYR A 275 -10.22 27.73 5.98
C TYR A 275 -10.05 28.56 7.25
N ALA A 276 -9.99 29.89 7.15
CA ALA A 276 -9.86 30.78 8.29
C ALA A 276 -11.04 30.59 9.26
N ASN A 277 -12.28 30.61 8.74
CA ASN A 277 -13.50 30.41 9.54
C ASN A 277 -13.52 29.03 10.22
N ILE A 278 -13.16 27.95 9.52
CA ILE A 278 -13.09 26.60 10.11
C ILE A 278 -11.97 26.51 11.16
N SER A 279 -10.79 27.07 10.88
CA SER A 279 -9.64 27.04 11.78
C SER A 279 -9.87 27.85 13.06
N LEU A 280 -10.62 28.95 12.98
CA LEU A 280 -11.05 29.76 14.12
C LEU A 280 -12.15 29.06 14.94
N GLN A 281 -12.91 28.16 14.30
CA GLN A 281 -14.00 27.37 14.90
C GLN A 281 -13.55 25.97 15.39
N LYS A 282 -12.31 25.81 15.86
CA LYS A 282 -11.90 24.59 16.58
C LYS A 282 -12.60 24.52 17.93
N TYR A 283 -13.83 24.01 17.92
CA TYR A 283 -14.58 23.74 19.13
C TYR A 283 -14.05 22.47 19.78
N LYS A 284 -13.65 22.56 21.04
CA LYS A 284 -13.38 21.37 21.85
C LYS A 284 -14.70 20.59 22.01
N ARG A 285 -14.63 19.27 21.93
CA ARG A 285 -15.79 18.39 22.16
C ARG A 285 -15.58 17.58 23.42
N ALA A 286 -16.66 17.25 24.10
CA ALA A 286 -16.63 16.33 25.23
C ALA A 286 -17.71 15.25 25.07
N LYS A 287 -17.39 14.04 25.49
CA LYS A 287 -18.33 12.92 25.53
C LYS A 287 -18.92 12.80 26.93
N ALA A 288 -20.24 12.76 27.04
CA ALA A 288 -20.93 12.48 28.28
C ALA A 288 -20.63 11.05 28.77
N LEU A 289 -20.18 10.92 30.01
CA LEU A 289 -19.93 9.64 30.67
C LEU A 289 -21.17 9.13 31.42
N LEU A 290 -22.09 10.03 31.77
CA LEU A 290 -23.28 9.80 32.57
C LEU A 290 -24.47 10.56 31.98
N ASP A 291 -25.68 10.17 32.37
CA ASP A 291 -26.89 10.95 32.12
C ASP A 291 -26.93 12.15 33.06
N PHE A 292 -27.31 13.32 32.56
CA PHE A 292 -27.49 14.54 33.33
C PHE A 292 -28.83 15.19 32.93
N GLU A 293 -29.78 15.18 33.85
CA GLU A 293 -31.07 15.84 33.68
C GLU A 293 -31.03 17.20 34.37
N SER A 294 -31.23 18.26 33.58
CA SER A 294 -31.26 19.65 34.03
C SER A 294 -32.50 19.89 34.90
N GLN A 295 -32.31 20.50 36.08
CA GLN A 295 -33.41 20.95 36.94
C GLN A 295 -33.80 22.40 36.65
N ASP A 296 -32.87 23.18 36.11
CA ASP A 296 -33.04 24.61 35.78
C ASP A 296 -32.88 24.89 34.28
N SER A 297 -33.43 26.02 33.83
CA SER A 297 -33.35 26.46 32.42
C SER A 297 -31.94 26.79 31.93
N ASN A 298 -30.99 26.96 32.86
CA ASN A 298 -29.62 27.37 32.57
C ASN A 298 -28.66 26.16 32.46
N GLU A 299 -29.13 24.97 32.80
CA GLU A 299 -28.39 23.72 32.76
C GLU A 299 -28.59 22.99 31.43
N LEU A 300 -27.53 22.36 30.92
CA LEU A 300 -27.60 21.58 29.69
C LEU A 300 -27.83 20.11 30.00
N SER A 301 -29.03 19.59 29.71
CA SER A 301 -29.32 18.15 29.83
C SER A 301 -28.70 17.34 28.69
N PHE A 302 -28.19 16.15 29.02
CA PHE A 302 -27.62 15.21 28.06
C PHE A 302 -27.68 13.76 28.58
N LYS A 303 -27.53 12.80 27.68
CA LYS A 303 -27.46 11.38 28.01
C LYS A 303 -26.03 10.85 27.86
N ARG A 304 -25.74 9.75 28.53
CA ARG A 304 -24.48 9.02 28.43
C ARG A 304 -24.18 8.71 26.96
N ASN A 305 -22.97 9.03 26.56
CA ASN A 305 -22.41 8.98 25.21
C ASN A 305 -22.79 10.12 24.26
N ASP A 306 -23.58 11.11 24.67
CA ASP A 306 -23.79 12.32 23.87
C ASP A 306 -22.48 13.09 23.68
N ILE A 307 -22.33 13.76 22.53
CA ILE A 307 -21.18 14.61 22.22
C ILE A 307 -21.60 16.08 22.35
N LEU A 308 -21.02 16.73 23.35
CA LEU A 308 -21.24 18.13 23.68
C LEU A 308 -20.16 18.97 23.00
N LYS A 309 -20.57 20.09 22.40
CA LYS A 309 -19.65 21.12 21.94
C LYS A 309 -19.32 22.04 23.11
N ILE A 310 -18.05 22.16 23.47
CA ILE A 310 -17.61 22.98 24.60
C ILE A 310 -17.45 24.43 24.13
N LEU A 311 -18.15 25.34 24.79
CA LEU A 311 -18.06 26.78 24.55
C LEU A 311 -17.11 27.48 25.52
N SER A 312 -17.11 27.07 26.80
CA SER A 312 -16.21 27.64 27.82
C SER A 312 -15.79 26.60 28.84
N MET A 313 -14.52 26.67 29.24
CA MET A 313 -13.91 25.88 30.32
C MET A 313 -13.26 26.83 31.35
N THR A 314 -13.85 28.00 31.55
CA THR A 314 -13.31 29.02 32.47
C THR A 314 -13.29 28.57 33.92
N ASP A 315 -14.13 27.59 34.29
CA ASP A 315 -14.23 27.00 35.62
C ASP A 315 -13.86 25.51 35.56
N GLU A 316 -13.19 25.00 36.59
CA GLU A 316 -12.66 23.63 36.63
C GLU A 316 -13.75 22.58 36.84
N ASP A 317 -14.78 22.91 37.62
CA ASP A 317 -15.86 22.00 37.96
C ASP A 317 -17.12 22.18 37.09
N CYS A 318 -17.25 23.32 36.39
CA CYS A 318 -18.46 23.71 35.66
C CYS A 318 -18.14 24.24 34.25
N TRP A 319 -18.54 23.53 33.21
CA TRP A 319 -18.29 23.93 31.81
C TRP A 319 -19.58 24.38 31.13
N ILE A 320 -19.44 25.24 30.13
CA ILE A 320 -20.55 25.68 29.28
C ILE A 320 -20.43 24.99 27.93
N GLY A 321 -21.51 24.40 27.44
CA GLY A 321 -21.53 23.81 26.11
C GLY A 321 -22.87 23.86 25.41
N GLU A 322 -22.91 23.17 24.27
CA GLU A 322 -24.02 23.15 23.33
C GLU A 322 -24.34 21.71 22.92
N LEU A 323 -25.63 21.36 22.96
CA LEU A 323 -26.17 20.11 22.42
C LEU A 323 -27.50 20.38 21.72
N ASN A 324 -27.63 19.98 20.46
CA ASN A 324 -28.86 20.15 19.66
C ASN A 324 -29.42 21.59 19.65
N GLY A 325 -28.53 22.59 19.62
CA GLY A 325 -28.91 24.02 19.63
C GLY A 325 -29.35 24.56 21.00
N LYS A 326 -29.32 23.75 22.06
CA LYS A 326 -29.48 24.21 23.44
C LYS A 326 -28.12 24.46 24.07
N HIS A 327 -28.03 25.53 24.86
CA HIS A 327 -26.83 25.94 25.57
C HIS A 327 -27.09 25.98 27.06
N GLY A 328 -26.11 25.56 27.84
CA GLY A 328 -26.20 25.58 29.29
C GLY A 328 -24.91 25.13 29.93
N TRP A 329 -24.84 25.27 31.25
CA TRP A 329 -23.71 24.76 32.02
C TRP A 329 -23.93 23.29 32.41
N PHE A 330 -22.84 22.58 32.65
CA PHE A 330 -22.85 21.22 33.16
C PHE A 330 -21.57 20.88 33.96
N PRO A 331 -21.63 19.88 34.86
CA PRO A 331 -20.45 19.47 35.62
C PRO A 331 -19.36 18.85 34.75
N ALA A 332 -18.13 19.35 34.86
CA ALA A 332 -16.98 18.85 34.08
C ALA A 332 -16.70 17.36 34.31
N LYS A 333 -16.93 16.86 35.53
CA LYS A 333 -16.72 15.45 35.92
C LYS A 333 -17.61 14.47 35.17
N PHE A 334 -18.71 14.94 34.58
CA PHE A 334 -19.69 14.08 33.92
C PHE A 334 -19.33 13.86 32.45
N VAL A 335 -18.27 14.51 31.97
CA VAL A 335 -17.86 14.46 30.58
C VAL A 335 -16.36 14.19 30.49
N GLN A 336 -15.95 13.55 29.39
CA GLN A 336 -14.54 13.38 29.06
C GLN A 336 -14.24 14.28 27.87
N LEU A 337 -13.26 15.17 28.01
CA LEU A 337 -12.70 15.91 26.87
C LEU A 337 -12.26 14.90 25.83
N VAL A 338 -12.71 15.09 24.60
CA VAL A 338 -12.30 14.22 23.52
C VAL A 338 -11.67 15.05 22.42
N ASP A 339 -10.51 14.58 21.99
CA ASP A 339 -9.81 15.14 20.84
C ASP A 339 -10.70 15.01 19.59
N GLU A 340 -10.38 15.68 18.48
CA GLU A 340 -11.12 15.52 17.20
C GLU A 340 -11.24 14.03 16.77
N ARG A 341 -10.40 13.16 17.35
CA ARG A 341 -10.45 11.69 17.27
C ARG A 341 -11.40 11.01 18.27
N SER A 342 -12.45 11.71 18.72
CA SER A 342 -13.45 11.15 19.62
C SER A 342 -14.19 10.01 18.94
N LYS A 343 -13.86 8.78 19.35
CA LYS A 343 -14.55 7.48 19.15
C LYS A 343 -16.08 7.48 18.97
N LEU A 344 -16.65 8.16 17.99
CA LEU A 344 -17.93 7.80 17.39
C LEU A 344 -17.59 6.89 16.22
N TYR A 345 -17.91 5.61 16.36
CA TYR A 345 -17.87 4.71 15.23
C TYR A 345 -18.91 5.21 14.23
N SER A 346 -18.44 5.71 13.09
CA SER A 346 -19.31 5.76 11.92
C SER A 346 -19.74 4.32 11.64
N PHE A 347 -21.03 4.12 11.37
CA PHE A 347 -21.53 2.84 10.90
C PHE A 347 -20.81 2.43 9.58
N ALA A 348 -20.24 3.39 8.84
CA ALA A 348 -19.41 3.17 7.67
C ALA A 348 -18.04 2.55 8.01
N GLY A 349 -17.65 2.48 9.29
CA GLY A 349 -16.42 1.88 9.83
C GLY A 349 -15.30 2.90 10.16
N ASP A 350 -14.22 2.40 10.78
CA ASP A 350 -13.03 3.15 11.19
C ASP A 350 -11.75 2.48 10.64
N ASP A 351 -10.67 3.24 10.39
CA ASP A 351 -9.39 2.75 9.85
C ASP A 351 -8.65 1.81 10.82
N SER A 352 -9.05 1.82 12.10
CA SER A 352 -8.50 0.94 13.14
C SER A 352 -9.24 -0.39 13.30
N VAL A 353 -10.41 -0.53 12.69
CA VAL A 353 -11.30 -1.71 12.86
C VAL A 353 -11.66 -2.35 11.52
N ASN A 354 -11.90 -1.56 10.48
CA ASN A 354 -12.28 -2.05 9.16
C ASN A 354 -11.07 -2.01 8.21
N GLU A 355 -10.64 -3.19 7.76
CA GLU A 355 -9.50 -3.36 6.85
C GLU A 355 -9.68 -2.60 5.52
N TYR A 356 -10.91 -2.51 5.02
CA TYR A 356 -11.19 -1.76 3.79
C TYR A 356 -10.95 -0.25 3.97
N ILE A 357 -11.35 0.32 5.11
CA ILE A 357 -11.14 1.73 5.41
C ILE A 357 -9.68 1.99 5.75
N LEU A 358 -9.03 1.04 6.41
CA LEU A 358 -7.58 1.07 6.62
C LEU A 358 -6.85 1.21 5.28
N ASP A 359 -7.20 0.42 4.26
CA ASP A 359 -6.63 0.55 2.93
C ASP A 359 -6.98 1.90 2.26
N LEU A 360 -8.23 2.35 2.34
CA LEU A 360 -8.61 3.65 1.78
C LEU A 360 -7.83 4.83 2.39
N VAL A 361 -7.69 4.84 3.72
CA VAL A 361 -7.06 5.95 4.45
C VAL A 361 -5.54 5.81 4.48
N ARG A 362 -5.01 4.67 4.94
CA ARG A 362 -3.56 4.45 5.11
C ARG A 362 -2.89 3.91 3.86
N GLY A 363 -3.55 3.03 3.13
CA GLY A 363 -3.01 2.47 1.88
C GLY A 363 -2.99 3.49 0.75
N LYS A 364 -4.10 4.22 0.54
CA LYS A 364 -4.27 5.13 -0.61
C LYS A 364 -4.04 6.60 -0.24
N LEU A 365 -4.84 7.18 0.65
CA LEU A 365 -4.78 8.63 0.93
C LEU A 365 -3.45 9.04 1.56
N ALA A 366 -2.98 8.33 2.59
CA ALA A 366 -1.72 8.65 3.26
C ALA A 366 -0.53 8.52 2.30
N THR A 367 -0.55 7.56 1.39
CA THR A 367 0.47 7.40 0.33
C THR A 367 0.49 8.60 -0.61
N CYS A 368 -0.68 9.14 -0.99
CA CYS A 368 -0.77 10.35 -1.82
C CYS A 368 -0.24 11.59 -1.07
N ILE A 369 -0.60 11.75 0.21
CA ILE A 369 -0.12 12.84 1.06
C ILE A 369 1.39 12.75 1.27
N LYS A 370 1.92 11.55 1.47
CA LYS A 370 3.36 11.29 1.54
C LYS A 370 4.05 11.74 0.26
N ALA A 371 3.52 11.38 -0.92
CA ALA A 371 4.07 11.83 -2.19
C ALA A 371 4.12 13.36 -2.33
N ILE A 372 3.12 14.08 -1.80
CA ILE A 372 3.12 15.55 -1.74
C ILE A 372 4.26 16.07 -0.87
N PHE A 373 4.46 15.50 0.31
CA PHE A 373 5.56 15.93 1.20
C PHE A 373 6.94 15.58 0.64
N GLU A 374 7.07 14.46 -0.07
CA GLU A 374 8.34 13.99 -0.64
C GLU A 374 8.76 14.78 -1.90
N HIS A 375 7.82 15.05 -2.79
CA HIS A 375 8.11 15.71 -4.07
C HIS A 375 7.83 17.21 -4.05
N GLY A 376 7.07 17.69 -3.06
CA GLY A 376 6.55 19.05 -2.98
C GLY A 376 5.46 19.30 -4.03
N LEU A 377 4.65 20.33 -3.83
CA LEU A 377 3.76 20.86 -4.87
C LEU A 377 4.35 22.14 -5.47
N ARG A 378 4.16 22.34 -6.77
CA ARG A 378 4.61 23.55 -7.44
C ARG A 378 3.88 24.75 -6.84
N LYS A 379 4.64 25.66 -6.23
CA LYS A 379 4.11 26.95 -5.75
C LYS A 379 3.61 27.74 -6.96
N THR A 380 2.31 27.95 -7.03
CA THR A 380 1.71 28.81 -8.05
C THR A 380 2.00 30.26 -7.68
N SER A 381 2.78 30.95 -8.51
CA SER A 381 3.17 32.36 -8.27
C SER A 381 1.99 33.33 -8.21
N THR A 382 0.82 32.90 -8.65
CA THR A 382 -0.42 33.69 -8.69
C THR A 382 -1.54 33.15 -7.82
N VAL A 383 -1.46 31.90 -7.35
CA VAL A 383 -2.63 31.20 -6.77
C VAL A 383 -2.38 30.73 -5.33
N LEU A 384 -1.12 30.52 -4.89
CA LEU A 384 -0.77 30.19 -3.51
C LEU A 384 0.30 31.14 -2.97
N GLY A 385 -0.13 32.12 -2.18
CA GLY A 385 0.77 32.91 -1.32
C GLY A 385 1.50 34.05 -2.02
N LYS A 386 0.76 35.07 -2.50
CA LYS A 386 1.30 36.42 -2.35
C LYS A 386 1.53 36.60 -0.85
N LYS A 387 2.80 36.67 -0.42
CA LYS A 387 3.11 37.35 0.83
C LYS A 387 2.40 38.70 0.72
N ILE A 388 1.41 38.94 1.57
CA ILE A 388 0.96 40.28 1.83
C ILE A 388 2.21 40.96 2.39
N ASN A 389 2.95 41.65 1.53
CA ASN A 389 3.93 42.62 1.96
C ASN A 389 3.09 43.69 2.64
N ASN A 390 2.95 43.61 3.97
CA ASN A 390 2.47 44.76 4.73
C ASN A 390 3.43 45.91 4.43
N PRO A 391 2.97 47.02 3.82
CA PRO A 391 3.77 48.21 3.77
C PRO A 391 3.70 48.86 5.15
N ILE A 392 4.85 48.86 5.84
CA ILE A 392 5.31 49.73 6.94
C ILE A 392 4.33 49.94 8.10
#